data_AF-A0A200QKV7-F1
#
_entry.id   AF-A0A200QKV7-F1
#
_cell.length_a   1.000
_cell.length_b   1.000
_cell.length_c   1.000
_cell.angle_alpha   90.00
_cell.angle_beta   90.00
_cell.angle_gamma   90.00
#
_symmetry.space_group_name_H-M   'P 1'
#
loop_
_entity.id
_entity.type
_entity.pdbx_description
1 polymer ?
#
loop_
_entity_poly.entity_id
_entity_poly.type
_entity_poly.pdbx_seq_one_letter_code
_entity_poly.pdbx_strand_id
1 'polypeptide(L)'
;MDSSNPSSKETEQAIPVVSTLASPFEVDASSSIRKPLSLWPGTYHSPVTNALWEARSSIFEKLLDPNSVDNAPPQSELLTKTPSQSRTSILYNFSSDYILREQYRDPWNGVRIGKLLEDLDALAGTISVKHCSDDASMTRPLLLVTASVDKMVLRRPLRVDTDLKIAGAVTWVGRSSIEIQLEVTQPPQDGSHASDAIALTANFTFVARDSKTGKSAPVNRLLPESEQEKILWEEAEARDKLRKRKRGERKREFENGEVERLKALLAEGRIFCDMPALADRDSILLRDTCLEYSLICQPQQRNIHGRIFGGFLMHRAFELAYSTAYAFAGMVPCFLEVDHVDFLRPVDVGDFLRFKSCVLYTELDNPQQPLINIEVVAHVTRPELRRSEVSNTFYFTFSVRNPEAMKNGLNIRSVVPATEEEARRILERMDADKS
;
A
#
# COMPACT_ATOMS: atom_id res chain seq x y z
N MET A 1 -56.20 -0.67 -9.59
CA MET A 1 -55.11 -1.59 -9.21
C MET A 1 -54.02 -1.38 -10.23
N ASP A 2 -53.12 -0.44 -9.93
CA ASP A 2 -51.84 -0.29 -10.64
C ASP A 2 -50.98 0.58 -9.74
N SER A 3 -50.16 -0.08 -8.93
CA SER A 3 -49.17 0.53 -8.07
C SER A 3 -47.81 0.18 -8.64
N SER A 4 -47.30 1.08 -9.47
CA SER A 4 -45.93 1.07 -9.99
C SER A 4 -44.95 1.37 -8.84
N ASN A 5 -44.13 0.39 -8.51
CA ASN A 5 -42.97 0.55 -7.65
C ASN A 5 -41.90 1.39 -8.37
N PRO A 6 -41.39 2.50 -7.80
CA PRO A 6 -40.23 3.16 -8.35
C PRO A 6 -38.97 2.40 -7.91
N SER A 7 -38.32 1.74 -8.85
CA SER A 7 -36.95 1.23 -8.72
C SER A 7 -36.02 2.43 -8.53
N SER A 8 -35.57 2.69 -7.30
CA SER A 8 -34.48 3.63 -7.01
C SER A 8 -33.15 3.00 -7.43
N LYS A 9 -32.71 3.28 -8.66
CA LYS A 9 -31.30 3.18 -9.02
C LYS A 9 -30.57 4.31 -8.27
N GLU A 10 -30.03 4.01 -7.09
CA GLU A 10 -28.98 4.85 -6.53
C GLU A 10 -27.78 4.78 -7.49
N THR A 11 -27.63 5.80 -8.33
CA THR A 11 -26.38 6.05 -9.05
C THR A 11 -25.27 6.22 -8.01
N GLU A 12 -24.36 5.25 -7.93
CA GLU A 12 -23.10 5.34 -7.19
C GLU A 12 -22.30 6.55 -7.68
N GLN A 13 -22.50 7.70 -7.05
CA GLN A 13 -21.68 8.88 -7.30
C GLN A 13 -20.28 8.64 -6.72
N ALA A 14 -19.26 8.68 -7.58
CA ALA A 14 -17.87 8.64 -7.16
C ALA A 14 -17.58 9.81 -6.22
N ILE A 15 -16.80 9.57 -5.17
CA ILE A 15 -16.37 10.62 -4.24
C ILE A 15 -15.38 11.53 -5.00
N PRO A 16 -15.72 12.81 -5.24
CA PRO A 16 -14.80 13.72 -5.89
C PRO A 16 -13.69 14.09 -4.90
N VAL A 17 -12.45 14.07 -5.37
CA VAL A 17 -11.31 14.57 -4.60
C VAL A 17 -11.05 16.01 -5.01
N VAL A 18 -10.96 16.90 -4.03
CA VAL A 18 -10.61 18.31 -4.24
C VAL A 18 -9.31 18.64 -3.52
N SER A 19 -8.60 19.66 -4.01
CA SER A 19 -7.37 20.08 -3.36
C SER A 19 -7.59 20.50 -1.89
N THR A 20 -6.61 20.19 -1.05
CA THR A 20 -6.56 20.61 0.35
C THR A 20 -5.86 21.95 0.55
N LEU A 21 -5.38 22.56 -0.53
CA LEU A 21 -4.76 23.88 -0.55
C LEU A 21 -5.73 24.90 -1.16
N ALA A 22 -5.82 26.07 -0.54
CA ALA A 22 -6.56 27.19 -1.12
C ALA A 22 -5.88 27.66 -2.41
N SER A 23 -6.69 28.13 -3.37
CA SER A 23 -6.17 28.81 -4.55
C SER A 23 -5.35 30.03 -4.10
N PRO A 24 -4.13 30.26 -4.63
CA PRO A 24 -3.34 31.44 -4.29
C PRO A 24 -4.01 32.76 -4.69
N PHE A 25 -5.14 32.71 -5.41
CA PHE A 25 -5.92 33.86 -5.84
C PHE A 25 -7.17 34.15 -4.98
N GLU A 26 -7.48 33.33 -3.97
CA GLU A 26 -8.68 33.47 -3.12
C GLU A 26 -8.36 33.51 -1.61
N VAL A 27 -7.48 34.42 -1.19
CA VAL A 27 -7.18 34.60 0.25
C VAL A 27 -7.96 35.78 0.82
N ASP A 28 -9.17 35.54 1.33
CA ASP A 28 -9.81 36.46 2.29
C ASP A 28 -9.51 35.97 3.72
N ALA A 29 -8.58 36.64 4.39
CA ALA A 29 -8.07 36.26 5.71
C ALA A 29 -9.05 36.52 6.86
N SER A 30 -10.29 36.97 6.59
CA SER A 30 -11.20 37.50 7.61
C SER A 30 -12.47 36.68 7.87
N SER A 31 -12.81 35.69 7.06
CA SER A 31 -14.08 34.95 7.20
C SER A 31 -13.90 33.46 7.53
N SER A 32 -13.59 33.13 8.79
CA SER A 32 -13.77 31.76 9.26
C SER A 32 -14.32 31.71 10.68
N ILE A 33 -15.66 31.70 10.78
CA ILE A 33 -16.41 31.25 11.97
C ILE A 33 -16.56 29.71 11.94
N ARG A 34 -15.78 29.00 11.13
CA ARG A 34 -15.61 27.55 11.29
C ARG A 34 -14.61 27.34 12.42
N LYS A 35 -14.98 26.57 13.45
CA LYS A 35 -14.06 26.11 14.50
C LYS A 35 -12.72 25.75 13.85
N PRO A 36 -11.58 26.19 14.37
CA PRO A 36 -10.31 26.00 13.69
C PRO A 36 -10.06 24.50 13.54
N LEU A 37 -9.95 24.04 12.28
CA LEU A 37 -9.63 22.66 11.89
C LEU A 37 -8.32 22.13 12.53
N SER A 38 -7.53 23.01 13.16
CA SER A 38 -6.29 22.71 13.87
C SER A 38 -6.44 21.88 15.16
N LEU A 39 -7.65 21.57 15.61
CA LEU A 39 -7.91 20.75 16.81
C LEU A 39 -8.30 19.29 16.50
N TRP A 40 -8.35 18.90 15.22
CA TRP A 40 -8.73 17.54 14.82
C TRP A 40 -7.51 16.65 14.57
N PRO A 41 -7.57 15.34 14.90
CA PRO A 41 -6.64 14.34 14.35
C PRO A 41 -6.44 14.54 12.84
N GLY A 42 -5.20 14.57 12.34
CA GLY A 42 -4.96 14.36 10.89
C GLY A 42 -4.65 15.55 9.98
N THR A 43 -4.00 16.63 10.44
CA THR A 43 -3.68 17.80 9.59
C THR A 43 -2.59 17.60 8.51
N TYR A 44 -2.32 16.36 8.08
CA TYR A 44 -1.53 16.02 6.88
C TYR A 44 -2.22 14.95 6.02
N HIS A 45 -3.53 15.04 5.87
CA HIS A 45 -4.26 14.17 4.97
C HIS A 45 -3.99 14.52 3.50
N SER A 46 -3.67 13.51 2.69
CA SER A 46 -3.83 13.58 1.25
C SER A 46 -5.24 14.10 0.91
N PRO A 47 -5.43 14.77 -0.23
CA PRO A 47 -6.76 15.15 -0.71
C PRO A 47 -7.79 14.02 -0.62
N VAL A 48 -7.37 12.80 -0.92
CA VAL A 48 -8.19 11.60 -0.82
C VAL A 48 -8.54 11.24 0.61
N THR A 49 -7.56 11.19 1.52
CA THR A 49 -7.86 10.85 2.91
C THR A 49 -8.82 11.88 3.51
N ASN A 50 -8.67 13.17 3.20
CA ASN A 50 -9.66 14.19 3.58
C ASN A 50 -11.04 13.94 2.97
N ALA A 51 -11.13 13.73 1.65
CA ALA A 51 -12.41 13.46 1.00
C ALA A 51 -13.11 12.20 1.56
N LEU A 52 -12.34 11.15 1.85
CA LEU A 52 -12.83 9.95 2.50
C LEU A 52 -13.30 10.24 3.92
N TRP A 53 -12.56 11.04 4.70
CA TRP A 53 -12.97 11.46 6.05
C TRP A 53 -14.25 12.31 6.05
N GLU A 54 -14.41 13.22 5.09
CA GLU A 54 -15.61 14.02 4.94
C GLU A 54 -16.82 13.15 4.56
N ALA A 55 -16.67 12.27 3.55
CA ALA A 55 -17.70 11.30 3.17
C ALA A 55 -18.11 10.38 4.33
N ARG A 56 -17.19 10.16 5.28
CA ARG A 56 -17.36 9.36 6.48
C ARG A 56 -17.99 10.12 7.65
N SER A 57 -18.01 11.45 7.68
CA SER A 57 -18.34 12.21 8.89
C SER A 57 -19.73 11.89 9.46
N SER A 58 -20.73 11.54 8.64
CA SER A 58 -22.06 11.10 9.10
C SER A 58 -22.10 9.70 9.73
N ILE A 59 -21.20 8.80 9.32
CA ILE A 59 -21.00 7.46 9.90
C ILE A 59 -20.14 7.58 11.17
N PHE A 60 -19.18 8.51 11.18
CA PHE A 60 -18.14 8.62 12.20
C PHE A 60 -18.51 9.47 13.41
N GLU A 61 -19.35 10.51 13.26
CA GLU A 61 -19.94 11.21 14.42
C GLU A 61 -20.67 10.25 15.37
N LYS A 62 -21.14 9.11 14.85
CA LYS A 62 -21.83 8.06 15.62
C LYS A 62 -20.86 7.05 16.26
N LEU A 63 -19.70 6.79 15.65
CA LEU A 63 -18.67 5.85 16.13
C LEU A 63 -17.73 6.46 17.18
N LEU A 64 -17.65 7.79 17.25
CA LEU A 64 -16.73 8.53 18.11
C LEU A 64 -17.40 9.14 19.36
N ASP A 65 -18.72 8.96 19.56
CA ASP A 65 -19.37 9.37 20.81
C ASP A 65 -18.87 8.46 21.96
N PRO A 66 -18.02 8.97 22.88
CA PRO A 66 -17.41 8.13 23.90
C PRO A 66 -18.44 7.49 24.84
N ASN A 67 -19.62 8.13 24.99
CA ASN A 67 -20.69 7.65 25.86
C ASN A 67 -21.45 6.46 25.27
N SER A 68 -21.48 6.32 23.94
CA SER A 68 -22.15 5.21 23.25
C SER A 68 -21.23 3.98 23.09
N VAL A 69 -19.94 4.21 22.80
CA VAL A 69 -18.96 3.16 22.49
C VAL A 69 -18.64 2.26 23.69
N ASP A 70 -18.60 2.84 24.90
CA ASP A 70 -18.27 2.08 26.11
C ASP A 70 -19.41 1.18 26.61
N ASN A 71 -20.66 1.50 26.29
CA ASN A 71 -21.82 0.73 26.77
C ASN A 71 -22.48 -0.12 25.67
N ALA A 72 -22.09 0.05 24.41
CA ALA A 72 -22.63 -0.73 23.31
C ALA A 72 -22.23 -2.22 23.40
N PRO A 73 -23.19 -3.16 23.24
CA PRO A 73 -22.90 -4.57 23.13
C PRO A 73 -22.13 -4.89 21.83
N PRO A 74 -21.37 -5.99 21.80
CA PRO A 74 -20.81 -6.50 20.55
C PRO A 74 -21.94 -6.90 19.60
N GLN A 75 -21.68 -6.82 18.29
CA GLN A 75 -22.63 -7.26 17.28
C GLN A 75 -22.99 -8.74 17.51
N SER A 76 -24.27 -9.01 17.79
CA SER A 76 -24.78 -10.37 18.05
C SER A 76 -25.25 -11.07 16.78
N GLU A 77 -25.78 -10.32 15.82
CA GLU A 77 -26.30 -10.83 14.54
C GLU A 77 -25.49 -10.27 13.37
N LEU A 78 -24.96 -11.17 12.53
CA LEU A 78 -24.19 -10.81 11.35
C LEU A 78 -25.12 -10.62 10.16
N LEU A 79 -25.02 -9.46 9.52
CA LEU A 79 -25.76 -9.17 8.30
C LEU A 79 -25.13 -9.93 7.11
N THR A 80 -25.94 -10.25 6.12
CA THR A 80 -25.46 -10.67 4.80
C THR A 80 -25.48 -9.46 3.89
N LYS A 81 -24.31 -9.11 3.35
CA LYS A 81 -24.13 -7.97 2.45
C LYS A 81 -23.66 -8.39 1.07
N THR A 82 -24.00 -7.59 0.07
CA THR A 82 -23.54 -7.77 -1.31
C THR A 82 -22.31 -6.90 -1.56
N PRO A 83 -21.47 -7.23 -2.56
CA PRO A 83 -20.31 -6.39 -2.90
C PRO A 83 -20.70 -4.93 -3.23
N SER A 84 -21.84 -4.71 -3.90
CA SER A 84 -22.37 -3.37 -4.22
C SER A 84 -22.60 -2.50 -2.98
N GLN A 85 -23.05 -3.06 -1.86
CA GLN A 85 -23.22 -2.31 -0.61
C GLN A 85 -21.90 -1.79 -0.04
N SER A 86 -20.78 -2.48 -0.29
CA SER A 86 -19.44 -2.04 0.13
C SER A 86 -18.72 -1.20 -0.92
N ARG A 87 -19.19 -1.22 -2.17
CA ARG A 87 -18.54 -0.58 -3.32
C ARG A 87 -18.36 0.91 -3.08
N THR A 88 -17.14 1.37 -3.33
CA THR A 88 -16.74 2.77 -3.15
C THR A 88 -15.77 3.13 -4.26
N SER A 89 -15.90 4.34 -4.80
CA SER A 89 -14.97 4.84 -5.81
C SER A 89 -14.59 6.30 -5.56
N ILE A 90 -13.39 6.63 -5.99
CA ILE A 90 -12.74 7.92 -5.83
C ILE A 90 -12.32 8.38 -7.22
N LEU A 91 -12.64 9.64 -7.56
CA LEU A 91 -12.26 10.25 -8.82
C LEU A 91 -11.24 11.38 -8.59
N TYR A 92 -10.15 11.32 -9.34
CA TYR A 92 -9.06 12.27 -9.35
C TYR A 92 -9.16 13.04 -10.67
N ASN A 93 -9.68 14.26 -10.62
CA ASN A 93 -9.88 15.12 -11.78
C ASN A 93 -8.57 15.80 -12.20
N PHE A 94 -7.50 15.02 -12.39
CA PHE A 94 -6.18 15.56 -12.70
C PHE A 94 -6.19 16.45 -13.95
N SER A 95 -6.99 16.15 -14.97
CA SER A 95 -7.04 16.92 -16.21
C SER A 95 -7.54 18.36 -16.03
N SER A 96 -8.43 18.59 -15.06
CA SER A 96 -9.09 19.89 -14.83
C SER A 96 -8.68 20.58 -13.52
N ASP A 97 -8.40 19.83 -12.44
CA ASP A 97 -7.92 20.36 -11.16
C ASP A 97 -6.39 20.38 -11.11
N TYR A 98 -5.80 21.52 -11.45
CA TYR A 98 -4.35 21.73 -11.42
C TYR A 98 -3.75 21.65 -10.02
N ILE A 99 -4.47 22.09 -8.98
CA ILE A 99 -3.91 22.09 -7.62
C ILE A 99 -3.84 20.66 -7.09
N LEU A 100 -4.90 19.88 -7.29
CA LEU A 100 -4.89 18.45 -7.01
C LEU A 100 -3.78 17.74 -7.79
N ARG A 101 -3.64 18.05 -9.08
CA ARG A 101 -2.58 17.50 -9.94
C ARG A 101 -1.19 17.76 -9.33
N GLU A 102 -0.88 18.99 -8.96
CA GLU A 102 0.41 19.35 -8.36
C GLU A 102 0.66 18.60 -7.05
N GLN A 103 -0.38 18.36 -6.24
CA GLN A 103 -0.24 17.57 -5.01
C GLN A 103 0.10 16.08 -5.26
N TYR A 104 -0.13 15.56 -6.46
CA TYR A 104 0.13 14.18 -6.87
C TYR A 104 1.24 14.03 -7.92
N ARG A 105 1.79 15.14 -8.40
CA ARG A 105 2.88 15.19 -9.38
C ARG A 105 4.24 15.03 -8.70
N ASP A 106 5.11 14.23 -9.29
CA ASP A 106 6.53 14.14 -8.92
C ASP A 106 7.37 15.17 -9.71
N PRO A 107 8.64 15.42 -9.34
CA PRO A 107 9.51 16.38 -10.04
C PRO A 107 9.75 16.10 -11.54
N TRP A 108 9.43 14.89 -12.02
CA TRP A 108 9.60 14.42 -13.40
C TRP A 108 8.25 14.19 -14.11
N ASN A 109 7.18 14.84 -13.65
CA ASN A 109 5.83 14.73 -14.22
C ASN A 109 5.24 13.32 -14.18
N GLY A 110 5.72 12.46 -13.29
CA GLY A 110 5.06 11.21 -12.94
C GLY A 110 4.04 11.41 -11.83
N VAL A 111 3.24 10.37 -11.60
CA VAL A 111 2.36 10.30 -10.43
C VAL A 111 3.18 9.82 -9.23
N ARG A 112 2.99 10.47 -8.06
CA ARG A 112 3.57 10.06 -6.78
C ARG A 112 2.96 8.75 -6.30
N ILE A 113 3.51 7.62 -6.75
CA ILE A 113 3.00 6.27 -6.43
C ILE A 113 2.92 6.02 -4.93
N GLY A 114 3.91 6.45 -4.14
CA GLY A 114 3.86 6.31 -2.68
C GLY A 114 2.61 6.92 -2.05
N LYS A 115 2.12 8.06 -2.59
CA LYS A 115 0.88 8.69 -2.15
C LYS A 115 -0.37 7.90 -2.59
N LEU A 116 -0.35 7.32 -3.80
CA LEU A 116 -1.41 6.41 -4.24
C LEU A 116 -1.47 5.13 -3.40
N LEU A 117 -0.35 4.58 -2.95
CA LEU A 117 -0.33 3.43 -2.04
C LEU A 117 -1.02 3.75 -0.70
N GLU A 118 -0.80 4.96 -0.18
CA GLU A 118 -1.50 5.45 1.00
C GLU A 118 -3.01 5.59 0.77
N ASP A 119 -3.39 6.16 -0.37
CA ASP A 119 -4.80 6.37 -0.75
C ASP A 119 -5.55 5.06 -1.01
N LEU A 120 -4.87 4.06 -1.60
CA LEU A 120 -5.39 2.70 -1.82
C LEU A 120 -5.75 2.05 -0.48
N ASP A 121 -4.81 2.04 0.48
CA ASP A 121 -5.11 1.51 1.81
C ASP A 121 -6.27 2.28 2.43
N ALA A 122 -6.31 3.62 2.30
CA ALA A 122 -7.33 4.45 2.95
C ALA A 122 -8.74 4.16 2.41
N LEU A 123 -8.84 3.95 1.09
CA LEU A 123 -10.07 3.50 0.45
C LEU A 123 -10.45 2.09 0.90
N ALA A 124 -9.50 1.15 0.96
CA ALA A 124 -9.76 -0.20 1.46
C ALA A 124 -10.26 -0.17 2.92
N GLY A 125 -9.65 0.64 3.78
CA GLY A 125 -10.13 0.86 5.14
C GLY A 125 -11.55 1.40 5.19
N THR A 126 -11.92 2.31 4.29
CA THR A 126 -13.28 2.85 4.19
C THR A 126 -14.29 1.80 3.73
N ILE A 127 -13.95 1.01 2.71
CA ILE A 127 -14.77 -0.11 2.22
C ILE A 127 -14.98 -1.15 3.33
N SER A 128 -13.93 -1.44 4.12
CA SER A 128 -14.01 -2.38 5.25
C SER A 128 -15.00 -1.90 6.31
N VAL A 129 -14.98 -0.60 6.66
CA VAL A 129 -15.93 0.00 7.58
C VAL A 129 -17.35 -0.08 7.01
N LYS A 130 -17.56 0.32 5.75
CA LYS A 130 -18.86 0.28 5.09
C LYS A 130 -19.46 -1.14 5.10
N HIS A 131 -18.64 -2.16 4.86
CA HIS A 131 -19.05 -3.56 4.95
C HIS A 131 -19.42 -3.97 6.37
N CYS A 132 -18.61 -3.62 7.36
CA CYS A 132 -18.82 -4.02 8.75
C CYS A 132 -19.94 -3.27 9.48
N SER A 133 -20.28 -2.04 9.08
CA SER A 133 -21.37 -1.27 9.69
C SER A 133 -22.71 -2.00 9.56
N ASP A 134 -23.56 -1.93 10.57
CA ASP A 134 -24.85 -2.63 10.64
C ASP A 134 -26.07 -1.70 10.53
N ASP A 135 -25.86 -0.44 10.12
CA ASP A 135 -26.85 0.67 10.00
C ASP A 135 -27.60 1.01 11.31
N ALA A 136 -27.65 0.09 12.27
CA ALA A 136 -28.15 0.24 13.63
C ALA A 136 -27.05 0.80 14.53
N SER A 137 -27.23 2.05 14.98
CA SER A 137 -26.25 2.81 15.80
C SER A 137 -25.98 2.26 17.22
N MET A 138 -26.32 1.00 17.50
CA MET A 138 -26.37 0.44 18.86
C MET A 138 -25.29 -0.62 19.12
N THR A 139 -24.50 -1.01 18.13
CA THR A 139 -23.43 -2.01 18.31
C THR A 139 -22.05 -1.36 18.40
N ARG A 140 -21.14 -2.04 19.09
CA ARG A 140 -19.79 -1.56 19.31
C ARG A 140 -18.99 -1.52 17.99
N PRO A 141 -18.22 -0.44 17.73
CA PRO A 141 -17.34 -0.36 16.57
C PRO A 141 -16.26 -1.45 16.56
N LEU A 142 -16.03 -2.02 15.38
CA LEU A 142 -14.88 -2.88 15.11
C LEU A 142 -13.63 -2.04 14.86
N LEU A 143 -12.50 -2.50 15.40
CA LEU A 143 -11.17 -2.02 15.04
C LEU A 143 -10.72 -2.77 13.78
N LEU A 144 -10.74 -2.06 12.65
CA LEU A 144 -10.36 -2.60 11.34
C LEU A 144 -8.94 -2.16 11.02
N VAL A 145 -8.05 -3.13 10.81
CA VAL A 145 -6.64 -2.88 10.51
C VAL A 145 -6.21 -3.66 9.29
N THR A 146 -5.37 -3.02 8.47
CA THR A 146 -4.69 -3.67 7.35
C THR A 146 -3.81 -4.78 7.89
N ALA A 147 -4.03 -6.01 7.46
CA ALA A 147 -3.27 -7.18 7.86
C ALA A 147 -2.26 -7.58 6.80
N SER A 148 -2.64 -7.50 5.52
CA SER A 148 -1.72 -7.71 4.41
C SER A 148 -2.21 -6.99 3.15
N VAL A 149 -1.28 -6.81 2.21
CA VAL A 149 -1.56 -6.34 0.86
C VAL A 149 -0.87 -7.31 -0.09
N ASP A 150 -1.62 -7.84 -1.06
CA ASP A 150 -1.05 -8.74 -2.07
C ASP A 150 -0.08 -8.00 -3.00
N LYS A 151 0.72 -8.75 -3.77
CA LYS A 151 1.61 -8.19 -4.80
C LYS A 151 0.84 -7.27 -5.75
N MET A 152 1.36 -6.06 -5.94
CA MET A 152 0.79 -5.01 -6.78
C MET A 152 1.74 -4.72 -7.94
N VAL A 153 1.29 -5.00 -9.16
CA VAL A 153 2.08 -4.80 -10.40
C VAL A 153 1.43 -3.71 -11.25
N LEU A 154 2.21 -2.68 -11.56
CA LEU A 154 1.80 -1.61 -12.44
C LEU A 154 1.87 -2.09 -13.91
N ARG A 155 0.70 -2.30 -14.52
CA ARG A 155 0.59 -2.80 -15.90
C ARG A 155 1.05 -1.78 -16.93
N ARG A 156 0.88 -0.49 -16.62
CA ARG A 156 1.29 0.62 -17.46
C ARG A 156 1.56 1.88 -16.63
N PRO A 157 2.44 2.79 -17.07
CA PRO A 157 2.68 4.05 -16.39
C PRO A 157 1.39 4.86 -16.21
N LEU A 158 1.24 5.46 -15.02
CA LEU A 158 0.16 6.39 -14.72
C LEU A 158 0.51 7.79 -15.21
N ARG A 159 -0.49 8.47 -15.75
CA ARG A 159 -0.40 9.82 -16.31
C ARG A 159 -0.95 10.85 -15.36
N VAL A 160 -0.15 11.84 -15.00
CA VAL A 160 -0.57 12.94 -14.10
C VAL A 160 -1.44 13.98 -14.82
N ASP A 161 -1.52 13.96 -16.15
CA ASP A 161 -2.36 14.86 -16.95
C ASP A 161 -3.71 14.25 -17.35
N THR A 162 -4.01 13.03 -16.91
CA THR A 162 -5.23 12.29 -17.24
C THR A 162 -5.97 11.94 -15.96
N ASP A 163 -7.30 12.04 -15.97
CA ASP A 163 -8.12 11.67 -14.82
C ASP A 163 -7.87 10.21 -14.42
N LEU A 164 -7.90 9.98 -13.12
CA LEU A 164 -7.65 8.68 -12.51
C LEU A 164 -8.84 8.31 -11.63
N LYS A 165 -9.23 7.05 -11.64
CA LYS A 165 -10.29 6.52 -10.79
C LYS A 165 -9.77 5.32 -10.03
N ILE A 166 -10.01 5.29 -8.73
CA ILE A 166 -9.83 4.09 -7.91
C ILE A 166 -11.20 3.62 -7.48
N ALA A 167 -11.54 2.37 -7.74
CA ALA A 167 -12.80 1.77 -7.31
C ALA A 167 -12.55 0.39 -6.73
N GLY A 168 -13.39 -0.01 -5.77
CA GLY A 168 -13.29 -1.35 -5.23
C GLY A 168 -14.46 -1.71 -4.33
N ALA A 169 -14.47 -2.98 -3.92
CA ALA A 169 -15.49 -3.57 -3.07
C ALA A 169 -14.91 -4.77 -2.31
N VAL A 170 -15.61 -5.22 -1.28
CA VAL A 170 -15.32 -6.50 -0.63
C VAL A 170 -15.57 -7.63 -1.62
N THR A 171 -14.55 -8.46 -1.86
CA THR A 171 -14.62 -9.63 -2.74
C THR A 171 -14.75 -10.93 -1.96
N TRP A 172 -14.29 -10.96 -0.71
CA TRP A 172 -14.36 -12.14 0.14
C TRP A 172 -14.33 -11.80 1.63
N VAL A 173 -14.95 -12.65 2.45
CA VAL A 173 -14.92 -12.55 3.91
C VAL A 173 -14.65 -13.91 4.55
N GLY A 174 -13.77 -13.93 5.53
CA GLY A 174 -13.57 -15.05 6.44
C GLY A 174 -14.36 -14.85 7.74
N ARG A 175 -13.87 -15.44 8.84
CA ARG A 175 -14.47 -15.19 10.17
C ARG A 175 -14.28 -13.75 10.62
N SER A 176 -13.04 -13.25 10.59
CA SER A 176 -12.69 -11.90 11.02
C SER A 176 -11.80 -11.18 10.01
N SER A 177 -11.70 -11.71 8.80
CA SER A 177 -10.88 -11.21 7.71
C SER A 177 -11.77 -10.75 6.56
N ILE A 178 -11.36 -9.68 5.89
CA ILE A 178 -12.10 -9.07 4.78
C ILE A 178 -11.08 -8.85 3.67
N GLU A 179 -11.29 -9.44 2.50
CA GLU A 179 -10.51 -9.15 1.30
C GLU A 179 -11.26 -8.12 0.44
N ILE A 180 -10.52 -7.11 -0.01
CA ILE A 180 -11.02 -5.97 -0.76
C ILE A 180 -10.15 -5.85 -2.00
N GLN A 181 -10.76 -5.91 -3.18
CA GLN A 181 -10.07 -5.64 -4.43
C GLN A 181 -10.32 -4.20 -4.85
N LEU A 182 -9.23 -3.51 -5.18
CA LEU A 182 -9.23 -2.16 -5.74
C LEU A 182 -8.64 -2.20 -7.16
N GLU A 183 -9.23 -1.42 -8.04
CA GLU A 183 -8.76 -1.21 -9.41
C GLU A 183 -8.45 0.27 -9.61
N VAL A 184 -7.23 0.57 -10.06
CA VAL A 184 -6.82 1.90 -10.53
C VAL A 184 -6.99 1.93 -12.04
N THR A 185 -7.82 2.86 -12.51
CA THR A 185 -8.16 3.01 -13.92
C THR A 185 -7.85 4.40 -14.42
N GLN A 186 -7.37 4.48 -15.66
CA GLN A 186 -7.33 5.71 -16.45
C GLN A 186 -7.78 5.39 -17.88
N PRO A 187 -8.31 6.37 -18.63
CA PRO A 187 -8.57 6.23 -20.06
C PRO A 187 -7.37 5.60 -20.79
N PRO A 188 -7.63 4.62 -21.69
CA PRO A 188 -6.59 4.06 -22.54
C PRO A 188 -6.03 5.13 -23.50
N GLN A 189 -4.82 4.91 -24.03
CA GLN A 189 -4.34 5.72 -25.16
C GLN A 189 -5.06 5.28 -26.46
N ASP A 190 -5.25 6.21 -27.40
CA ASP A 190 -6.01 5.97 -28.64
C ASP A 190 -5.69 4.61 -29.28
N GLY A 191 -6.72 3.77 -29.46
CA GLY A 191 -6.64 2.46 -30.13
C GLY A 191 -6.53 1.21 -29.23
N SER A 192 -6.53 1.36 -27.91
CA SER A 192 -6.49 0.23 -26.96
C SER A 192 -7.89 -0.19 -26.43
N HIS A 193 -8.04 -1.46 -26.02
CA HIS A 193 -9.32 -2.01 -25.59
C HIS A 193 -9.75 -1.46 -24.22
N ALA A 194 -11.04 -1.53 -23.89
CA ALA A 194 -11.55 -1.08 -22.58
C ALA A 194 -10.88 -1.81 -21.38
N SER A 195 -10.38 -3.03 -21.58
CA SER A 195 -9.58 -3.78 -20.60
C SER A 195 -8.25 -3.11 -20.25
N ASP A 196 -7.70 -2.30 -21.15
CA ASP A 196 -6.41 -1.61 -21.00
C ASP A 196 -6.54 -0.35 -20.11
N ALA A 197 -7.77 -0.03 -19.70
CA ALA A 197 -8.04 1.03 -18.75
C ALA A 197 -7.48 0.72 -17.35
N ILE A 198 -7.37 -0.55 -16.94
CA ILE A 198 -6.85 -0.94 -15.62
C ILE A 198 -5.32 -0.86 -15.62
N ALA A 199 -4.79 0.08 -14.84
CA ALA A 199 -3.36 0.28 -14.69
C ALA A 199 -2.77 -0.54 -13.53
N LEU A 200 -3.55 -0.77 -12.47
CA LEU A 200 -3.13 -1.47 -11.26
C LEU A 200 -4.35 -2.15 -10.63
N THR A 201 -4.17 -3.39 -10.17
CA THR A 201 -5.12 -4.08 -9.29
C THR A 201 -4.42 -4.34 -7.96
N ALA A 202 -5.13 -4.12 -6.86
CA ALA A 202 -4.59 -4.30 -5.51
C ALA A 202 -5.61 -5.04 -4.63
N ASN A 203 -5.17 -6.11 -3.97
CA ASN A 203 -5.99 -6.81 -2.99
C ASN A 203 -5.48 -6.49 -1.58
N PHE A 204 -6.37 -5.93 -0.76
CA PHE A 204 -6.10 -5.63 0.64
C PHE A 204 -6.83 -6.64 1.51
N THR A 205 -6.13 -7.20 2.51
CA THR A 205 -6.76 -8.01 3.55
C THR A 205 -6.79 -7.21 4.85
N PHE A 206 -7.99 -6.92 5.32
CA PHE A 206 -8.26 -6.31 6.62
C PHE A 206 -8.64 -7.38 7.64
N VAL A 207 -8.34 -7.11 8.92
CA VAL A 207 -8.83 -7.93 10.03
C VAL A 207 -9.63 -7.08 11.01
N ALA A 208 -10.75 -7.66 11.45
CA ALA A 208 -11.61 -7.08 12.47
C ALA A 208 -11.24 -7.55 13.87
N ARG A 209 -11.13 -6.59 14.77
CA ARG A 209 -10.91 -6.81 16.20
C ARG A 209 -11.96 -6.08 17.00
N ASP A 210 -12.34 -6.66 18.13
CA ASP A 210 -13.20 -5.97 19.10
C ASP A 210 -12.41 -4.81 19.73
N SER A 211 -13.00 -3.62 19.73
CA SER A 211 -12.34 -2.38 20.13
C SER A 211 -11.97 -2.33 21.62
N LYS A 212 -12.61 -3.11 22.48
CA LYS A 212 -12.29 -3.18 23.92
C LYS A 212 -11.27 -4.27 24.26
N THR A 213 -11.50 -5.47 23.75
CA THR A 213 -10.72 -6.66 24.10
C THR A 213 -9.51 -6.86 23.19
N GLY A 214 -9.48 -6.22 22.02
CA GLY A 214 -8.45 -6.40 21.00
C GLY A 214 -8.45 -7.77 20.33
N LYS A 215 -9.40 -8.66 20.67
CA LYS A 215 -9.51 -10.01 20.11
C LYS A 215 -10.19 -9.99 18.74
N SER A 216 -9.96 -11.02 17.94
CA SER A 216 -10.64 -11.24 16.66
C SER A 216 -12.16 -11.19 16.83
N ALA A 217 -12.83 -10.40 15.99
CA ALA A 217 -14.27 -10.20 16.00
C ALA A 217 -14.90 -10.65 14.68
N PRO A 218 -16.11 -11.23 14.69
CA PRO A 218 -16.76 -11.67 13.47
C PRO A 218 -17.16 -10.48 12.57
N VAL A 219 -17.22 -10.70 11.26
CA VAL A 219 -17.63 -9.69 10.26
C VAL A 219 -18.89 -10.12 9.51
N ASN A 220 -19.60 -9.15 8.93
CA ASN A 220 -20.78 -9.40 8.09
C ASN A 220 -20.45 -10.37 6.94
N ARG A 221 -21.40 -11.25 6.62
CA ARG A 221 -21.26 -12.23 5.54
C ARG A 221 -21.33 -11.53 4.18
N LEU A 222 -20.70 -12.14 3.16
CA LEU A 222 -20.75 -11.65 1.79
C LEU A 222 -21.57 -12.59 0.91
N LEU A 223 -22.43 -12.01 0.07
CA LEU A 223 -23.18 -12.73 -0.96
C LEU A 223 -22.87 -12.12 -2.34
N PRO A 224 -21.93 -12.72 -3.11
CA PRO A 224 -21.70 -12.35 -4.51
C PRO A 224 -22.96 -12.58 -5.36
N GLU A 225 -23.36 -11.60 -6.17
CA GLU A 225 -24.59 -11.67 -6.95
C GLU A 225 -24.28 -12.01 -8.42
N SER A 226 -23.37 -11.25 -9.02
CA SER A 226 -22.95 -11.40 -10.42
C SER A 226 -21.95 -12.54 -10.62
N GLU A 227 -21.83 -13.01 -11.87
CA GLU A 227 -20.85 -14.04 -12.25
C GLU A 227 -19.41 -13.57 -11.97
N GLN A 228 -19.09 -12.32 -12.31
CA GLN A 228 -17.78 -11.74 -12.03
C GLN A 228 -17.46 -11.70 -10.52
N GLU A 229 -18.43 -11.33 -9.68
CA GLU A 229 -18.24 -11.31 -8.23
C GLU A 229 -18.04 -12.72 -7.67
N LYS A 230 -18.71 -13.74 -8.23
CA LYS A 230 -18.51 -15.14 -7.84
C LYS A 230 -17.11 -15.63 -8.19
N ILE A 231 -16.61 -15.30 -9.38
CA ILE A 231 -15.24 -15.59 -9.79
C ILE A 231 -14.24 -14.94 -8.82
N LEU A 232 -14.39 -13.64 -8.55
CA LEU A 232 -13.51 -12.92 -7.61
C LEU A 232 -13.54 -13.52 -6.21
N TRP A 233 -14.71 -13.98 -5.75
CA TRP A 233 -14.86 -14.66 -4.46
C TRP A 233 -14.13 -16.00 -4.43
N GLU A 234 -14.25 -16.82 -5.48
CA GLU A 234 -13.57 -18.11 -5.59
C GLU A 234 -12.05 -17.96 -5.64
N GLU A 235 -11.55 -16.98 -6.40
CA GLU A 235 -10.12 -16.67 -6.45
C GLU A 235 -9.58 -16.22 -5.09
N ALA A 236 -10.33 -15.37 -4.38
CA ALA A 236 -9.99 -14.90 -3.04
C ALA A 236 -9.97 -16.05 -2.01
N GLU A 237 -10.96 -16.93 -2.06
CA GLU A 237 -11.04 -18.14 -1.25
C GLU A 237 -9.83 -19.06 -1.51
N ALA A 238 -9.43 -19.22 -2.78
CA ALA A 238 -8.24 -19.98 -3.15
C ALA A 238 -6.94 -19.33 -2.62
N ARG A 239 -6.82 -18.00 -2.71
CA ARG A 239 -5.68 -17.25 -2.13
C ARG A 239 -5.60 -17.42 -0.62
N ASP A 240 -6.71 -17.32 0.11
CA ASP A 240 -6.74 -17.55 1.57
C ASP A 240 -6.32 -18.99 1.94
N LYS A 241 -6.83 -20.00 1.23
CA LYS A 241 -6.42 -21.41 1.42
C LYS A 241 -4.92 -21.60 1.19
N LEU A 242 -4.38 -21.02 0.13
CA LEU A 242 -2.95 -21.08 -0.18
C LEU A 242 -2.12 -20.41 0.93
N ARG A 243 -2.53 -19.24 1.41
CA ARG A 243 -1.88 -18.53 2.52
C ARG A 243 -1.85 -19.37 3.80
N LYS A 244 -2.97 -20.01 4.16
CA LYS A 244 -3.06 -20.91 5.32
C LYS A 244 -2.14 -22.13 5.20
N ARG A 245 -2.06 -22.72 4.00
CA ARG A 245 -1.14 -23.85 3.73
C ARG A 245 0.33 -23.42 3.86
N LYS A 246 0.73 -22.32 3.21
CA LYS A 246 2.10 -21.78 3.29
C LYS A 246 2.52 -21.44 4.74
N ARG A 247 1.59 -21.03 5.61
CA ARG A 247 1.86 -20.83 7.05
C ARG A 247 2.16 -22.13 7.81
N GLY A 248 1.60 -23.26 7.38
CA GLY A 248 1.86 -24.58 7.98
C GLY A 248 3.16 -25.24 7.51
N GLU A 249 3.64 -24.86 6.33
CA GLU A 249 4.79 -25.49 5.64
C GLU A 249 6.15 -24.77 5.88
N ARG A 250 6.26 -23.85 6.85
CA ARG A 250 7.52 -23.15 7.16
C ARG A 250 8.53 -24.08 7.88
N LYS A 251 9.13 -24.99 7.10
CA LYS A 251 10.42 -25.64 7.32
C LYS A 251 10.84 -26.27 5.99
N ARG A 252 11.67 -25.56 5.20
CA ARG A 252 12.47 -26.20 4.16
C ARG A 252 13.83 -26.50 4.75
N GLU A 253 14.28 -27.74 4.58
CA GLU A 253 15.67 -28.13 4.80
C GLU A 253 16.48 -27.69 3.57
N PHE A 254 17.66 -27.13 3.82
CA PHE A 254 18.53 -26.58 2.79
C PHE A 254 19.06 -27.72 1.89
N GLU A 255 18.83 -27.62 0.58
CA GLU A 255 19.29 -28.59 -0.40
C GLU A 255 20.73 -28.29 -0.86
N ASN A 256 21.48 -29.31 -1.30
CA ASN A 256 22.87 -29.18 -1.77
C ASN A 256 23.04 -28.14 -2.91
N GLY A 257 21.98 -27.83 -3.67
CA GLY A 257 22.02 -26.81 -4.73
C GLY A 257 22.07 -25.37 -4.23
N GLU A 258 21.56 -25.09 -3.03
CA GLU A 258 21.59 -23.74 -2.44
C GLU A 258 23.02 -23.36 -2.01
N VAL A 259 23.80 -24.31 -1.51
CA VAL A 259 25.19 -24.08 -1.10
C VAL A 259 26.06 -23.63 -2.28
N GLU A 260 25.88 -24.22 -3.46
CA GLU A 260 26.63 -23.82 -4.65
C GLU A 260 26.20 -22.45 -5.17
N ARG A 261 24.89 -22.13 -5.17
CA ARG A 261 24.38 -20.78 -5.50
C ARG A 261 24.91 -19.72 -4.53
N LEU A 262 24.95 -20.04 -3.23
CA LEU A 262 25.46 -19.18 -2.17
C LEU A 262 26.97 -18.92 -2.36
N LYS A 263 27.76 -19.96 -2.62
CA LYS A 263 29.19 -19.82 -2.94
C LYS A 263 29.42 -18.96 -4.19
N ALA A 264 28.61 -19.16 -5.23
CA ALA A 264 28.71 -18.39 -6.47
C ALA A 264 28.45 -16.89 -6.23
N LEU A 265 27.40 -16.54 -5.50
CA LEU A 265 27.11 -15.14 -5.14
C LEU A 265 28.22 -14.52 -4.26
N LEU A 266 28.76 -15.29 -3.32
CA LEU A 266 29.82 -14.81 -2.43
C LEU A 266 31.18 -14.67 -3.12
N ALA A 267 31.43 -15.39 -4.21
CA ALA A 267 32.73 -15.41 -4.87
C ALA A 267 33.17 -14.00 -5.27
N GLU A 268 32.26 -13.22 -5.88
CA GLU A 268 32.53 -11.85 -6.29
C GLU A 268 32.61 -10.89 -5.08
N GLY A 269 31.69 -11.01 -4.14
CA GLY A 269 31.69 -10.20 -2.91
C GLY A 269 32.95 -10.37 -2.06
N ARG A 270 33.56 -11.57 -2.06
CA ARG A 270 34.85 -11.82 -1.41
C ARG A 270 36.00 -11.10 -2.09
N ILE A 271 36.00 -10.99 -3.41
CA ILE A 271 36.99 -10.18 -4.14
C ILE A 271 36.88 -8.71 -3.70
N PHE A 272 35.67 -8.18 -3.60
CA PHE A 272 35.44 -6.82 -3.07
C PHE A 272 35.97 -6.63 -1.65
N CYS A 273 35.79 -7.63 -0.77
CA CYS A 273 36.21 -7.52 0.63
C CYS A 273 37.73 -7.67 0.80
N ASP A 274 38.35 -8.65 0.13
CA ASP A 274 39.75 -9.01 0.34
C ASP A 274 40.70 -8.27 -0.61
N MET A 275 40.26 -7.96 -1.83
CA MET A 275 41.06 -7.39 -2.92
C MET A 275 40.28 -6.30 -3.69
N PRO A 276 39.82 -5.22 -3.03
CA PRO A 276 38.93 -4.22 -3.63
C PRO A 276 39.49 -3.55 -4.90
N ALA A 277 40.82 -3.46 -5.03
CA ALA A 277 41.46 -2.90 -6.23
C ALA A 277 41.32 -3.79 -7.48
N LEU A 278 41.00 -5.07 -7.31
CA LEU A 278 40.80 -6.06 -8.38
C LEU A 278 39.33 -6.41 -8.61
N ALA A 279 38.42 -5.80 -7.86
CA ALA A 279 36.98 -6.05 -7.98
C ALA A 279 36.43 -5.48 -9.30
N ASP A 280 35.35 -6.08 -9.80
CA ASP A 280 34.67 -5.61 -11.01
C ASP A 280 34.15 -4.18 -10.79
N ARG A 281 34.39 -3.29 -11.74
CA ARG A 281 33.95 -1.90 -11.68
C ARG A 281 32.45 -1.74 -11.92
N ASP A 282 31.84 -2.73 -12.55
CA ASP A 282 30.41 -2.79 -12.83
C ASP A 282 29.64 -3.47 -11.69
N SER A 283 30.27 -3.72 -10.54
CA SER A 283 29.64 -4.27 -9.35
C SER A 283 29.78 -3.37 -8.13
N ILE A 284 28.94 -3.62 -7.12
CA ILE A 284 28.97 -2.91 -5.84
C ILE A 284 28.47 -3.79 -4.71
N LEU A 285 29.04 -3.62 -3.51
CA LEU A 285 28.57 -4.34 -2.34
C LEU A 285 27.16 -3.86 -1.94
N LEU A 286 26.29 -4.81 -1.56
CA LEU A 286 24.93 -4.53 -1.08
C LEU A 286 24.90 -3.46 0.00
N ARG A 287 25.79 -3.56 1.01
CA ARG A 287 25.87 -2.59 2.13
C ARG A 287 26.16 -1.16 1.68
N ASP A 288 26.82 -0.97 0.54
CA ASP A 288 27.18 0.34 0.01
C ASP A 288 26.03 0.98 -0.79
N THR A 289 24.92 0.25 -0.98
CA THR A 289 23.68 0.76 -1.61
C THR A 289 22.65 1.25 -0.60
N CYS A 290 22.97 1.20 0.70
CA CYS A 290 21.98 1.44 1.75
C CYS A 290 21.64 2.92 1.94
N LEU A 291 20.36 3.21 2.16
CA LEU A 291 19.89 4.50 2.69
C LEU A 291 19.06 4.28 3.97
N GLU A 292 18.99 5.31 4.81
CA GLU A 292 18.21 5.27 6.06
C GLU A 292 17.34 6.51 6.18
N TYR A 293 16.13 6.32 6.71
CA TYR A 293 15.18 7.38 6.98
C TYR A 293 14.52 7.13 8.33
N SER A 294 14.42 8.15 9.18
CA SER A 294 13.88 8.00 10.53
C SER A 294 12.90 9.11 10.85
N LEU A 295 11.84 8.79 11.59
CA LEU A 295 10.86 9.77 12.05
C LEU A 295 10.21 9.35 13.38
N ILE A 296 9.66 10.32 14.10
CA ILE A 296 8.73 10.06 15.20
C ILE A 296 7.30 10.08 14.65
N CYS A 297 6.54 9.04 14.96
CA CYS A 297 5.15 8.91 14.55
C CYS A 297 4.29 9.97 15.26
N GLN A 298 3.75 10.93 14.49
CA GLN A 298 3.01 12.07 15.01
C GLN A 298 1.50 11.80 15.07
N PRO A 299 0.74 12.49 15.94
CA PRO A 299 -0.72 12.34 16.02
C PRO A 299 -1.47 12.60 14.70
N GLN A 300 -0.89 13.39 13.79
CA GLN A 300 -1.44 13.67 12.47
C GLN A 300 -1.37 12.47 11.51
N GLN A 301 -0.60 11.42 11.84
CA GLN A 301 -0.37 10.24 11.02
C GLN A 301 -1.22 9.03 11.45
N ARG A 302 -2.12 9.22 12.43
CA ARG A 302 -2.98 8.15 12.95
C ARG A 302 -4.22 7.94 12.10
N ASN A 303 -4.64 6.69 12.01
CA ASN A 303 -5.94 6.28 11.51
C ASN A 303 -7.05 6.62 12.53
N ILE A 304 -8.29 6.32 12.14
CA ILE A 304 -9.51 6.47 12.96
C ILE A 304 -9.43 5.77 14.34
N HIS A 305 -8.56 4.78 14.48
CA HIS A 305 -8.38 3.97 15.68
C HIS A 305 -7.17 4.41 16.51
N GLY A 306 -6.54 5.54 16.17
CA GLY A 306 -5.42 6.11 16.92
C GLY A 306 -4.07 5.45 16.66
N ARG A 307 -3.95 4.57 15.66
CA ARG A 307 -2.70 3.88 15.28
C ARG A 307 -2.16 4.41 13.96
N ILE A 308 -0.87 4.22 13.72
CA ILE A 308 -0.28 4.53 12.42
C ILE A 308 -0.82 3.54 11.38
N PHE A 309 -1.19 4.12 10.25
CA PHE A 309 -1.89 3.46 9.18
C PHE A 309 -0.93 2.66 8.26
N GLY A 310 -1.39 1.55 7.68
CA GLY A 310 -0.56 0.70 6.80
C GLY A 310 -0.07 1.46 5.56
N GLY A 311 -0.95 2.25 4.97
CA GLY A 311 -0.67 3.11 3.83
C GLY A 311 0.42 4.14 4.10
N PHE A 312 0.50 4.67 5.33
CA PHE A 312 1.57 5.59 5.70
C PHE A 312 2.94 4.88 5.71
N LEU A 313 3.00 3.65 6.23
CA LEU A 313 4.23 2.85 6.19
C LEU A 313 4.63 2.52 4.75
N MET A 314 3.68 2.13 3.90
CA MET A 314 3.94 1.87 2.47
C MET A 314 4.43 3.10 1.75
N HIS A 315 3.84 4.27 1.99
CA HIS A 315 4.28 5.53 1.41
C HIS A 315 5.73 5.86 1.78
N ARG A 316 6.07 5.81 3.08
CA ARG A 316 7.43 6.11 3.54
C ARG A 316 8.45 5.08 3.07
N ALA A 317 8.08 3.80 3.05
CA ALA A 317 8.93 2.76 2.49
C ALA A 317 9.17 2.97 1.00
N PHE A 318 8.13 3.32 0.23
CA PHE A 318 8.24 3.64 -1.19
C PHE A 318 9.14 4.84 -1.44
N GLU A 319 8.98 5.94 -0.69
CA GLU A 319 9.83 7.13 -0.85
C GLU A 319 11.31 6.79 -0.64
N LEU A 320 11.63 6.01 0.40
CA LEU A 320 13.00 5.57 0.64
C LEU A 320 13.50 4.60 -0.45
N ALA A 321 12.67 3.66 -0.90
CA ALA A 321 13.02 2.74 -1.98
C ALA A 321 13.29 3.48 -3.29
N TYR A 322 12.46 4.46 -3.63
CA TYR A 322 12.64 5.33 -4.80
C TYR A 322 13.94 6.11 -4.71
N SER A 323 14.24 6.74 -3.56
CA SER A 323 15.51 7.43 -3.35
C SER A 323 16.71 6.50 -3.48
N THR A 324 16.58 5.26 -3.02
CA THR A 324 17.63 4.23 -3.11
C THR A 324 17.86 3.83 -4.56
N ALA A 325 16.79 3.54 -5.31
CA ALA A 325 16.85 3.25 -6.74
C ALA A 325 17.50 4.41 -7.51
N TYR A 326 17.13 5.64 -7.18
CA TYR A 326 17.64 6.82 -7.88
C TYR A 326 19.12 7.06 -7.60
N ALA A 327 19.53 7.00 -6.33
CA ALA A 327 20.93 7.14 -5.93
C ALA A 327 21.81 6.02 -6.52
N PHE A 328 21.28 4.80 -6.59
CA PHE A 328 21.97 3.64 -7.14
C PHE A 328 22.10 3.68 -8.65
N ALA A 329 21.01 3.95 -9.37
CA ALA A 329 20.99 3.91 -10.83
C ALA A 329 21.56 5.17 -11.48
N GLY A 330 21.59 6.30 -10.76
CA GLY A 330 21.94 7.60 -11.33
C GLY A 330 20.92 8.11 -12.37
N MET A 331 19.76 7.47 -12.49
CA MET A 331 18.70 7.79 -13.44
C MET A 331 17.33 7.70 -12.79
N VAL A 332 16.36 8.41 -13.35
CA VAL A 332 14.99 8.50 -12.82
C VAL A 332 14.36 7.10 -12.75
N PRO A 333 14.04 6.59 -11.54
CA PRO A 333 13.41 5.29 -11.40
C PRO A 333 11.99 5.25 -11.97
N CYS A 334 11.62 4.10 -12.49
CA CYS A 334 10.27 3.75 -12.91
C CYS A 334 9.75 2.61 -12.02
N PHE A 335 8.70 2.86 -11.26
CA PHE A 335 8.08 1.82 -10.42
C PHE A 335 7.41 0.75 -11.28
N LEU A 336 7.65 -0.51 -10.97
CA LEU A 336 7.02 -1.65 -11.63
C LEU A 336 6.12 -2.43 -10.69
N GLU A 337 6.62 -2.77 -9.51
CA GLU A 337 5.86 -3.57 -8.56
C GLU A 337 6.30 -3.36 -7.11
N VAL A 338 5.36 -3.64 -6.21
CA VAL A 338 5.63 -3.89 -4.79
C VAL A 338 5.09 -5.28 -4.47
N ASP A 339 5.90 -6.09 -3.81
CA ASP A 339 5.51 -7.45 -3.45
C ASP A 339 4.51 -7.49 -2.29
N HIS A 340 4.00 -8.68 -1.97
CA HIS A 340 3.16 -8.96 -0.83
C HIS A 340 3.74 -8.39 0.47
N VAL A 341 2.94 -7.62 1.19
CA VAL A 341 3.30 -6.99 2.47
C VAL A 341 2.44 -7.57 3.58
N ASP A 342 3.05 -8.10 4.63
CA ASP A 342 2.37 -8.45 5.88
C ASP A 342 2.56 -7.37 6.95
N PHE A 343 1.46 -6.90 7.54
CA PHE A 343 1.45 -5.97 8.67
C PHE A 343 1.37 -6.74 9.99
N LEU A 344 2.53 -7.27 10.40
CA LEU A 344 2.62 -8.17 11.54
C LEU A 344 2.40 -7.48 12.89
N ARG A 345 2.82 -6.22 13.01
CA ARG A 345 2.78 -5.46 14.26
C ARG A 345 2.16 -4.08 14.04
N PRO A 346 1.32 -3.62 14.99
CA PRO A 346 0.85 -2.25 14.96
C PRO A 346 2.00 -1.28 15.24
N VAL A 347 1.93 -0.11 14.60
CA VAL A 347 2.77 1.04 14.90
C VAL A 347 1.88 2.11 15.53
N ASP A 348 2.29 2.66 16.65
CA ASP A 348 1.49 3.61 17.43
C ASP A 348 2.05 5.03 17.33
N VAL A 349 1.21 6.02 17.63
CA VAL A 349 1.66 7.41 17.76
C VAL A 349 2.69 7.50 18.89
N GLY A 350 3.79 8.21 18.63
CA GLY A 350 4.94 8.32 19.52
C GLY A 350 6.03 7.27 19.26
N ASP A 351 5.77 6.23 18.48
CA ASP A 351 6.81 5.26 18.12
C ASP A 351 7.93 5.93 17.29
N PHE A 352 9.19 5.55 17.58
CA PHE A 352 10.33 5.96 16.78
C PHE A 352 10.55 4.96 15.64
N LEU A 353 10.24 5.39 14.43
CA LEU A 353 10.24 4.56 13.24
C LEU A 353 11.52 4.81 12.42
N ARG A 354 12.26 3.74 12.13
CA ARG A 354 13.49 3.77 11.34
C ARG A 354 13.36 2.83 10.15
N PHE A 355 13.46 3.37 8.95
CA PHE A 355 13.51 2.61 7.71
C PHE A 355 14.95 2.49 7.24
N LYS A 356 15.34 1.29 6.82
CA LYS A 356 16.60 1.04 6.13
C LYS A 356 16.31 0.36 4.81
N SER A 357 16.84 0.90 3.74
CA SER A 357 16.73 0.33 2.40
C SER A 357 18.08 -0.17 1.90
N CYS A 358 18.05 -1.10 0.95
CA CYS A 358 19.20 -1.51 0.16
C CYS A 358 18.74 -2.15 -1.15
N VAL A 359 19.54 -2.03 -2.20
CA VAL A 359 19.34 -2.85 -3.40
C VAL A 359 19.79 -4.27 -3.06
N LEU A 360 18.91 -5.26 -3.20
CA LEU A 360 19.26 -6.65 -2.96
C LEU A 360 20.04 -7.24 -4.13
N TYR A 361 19.48 -7.11 -5.34
CA TYR A 361 20.08 -7.58 -6.57
C TYR A 361 19.48 -6.83 -7.76
N THR A 362 20.12 -7.00 -8.91
CA THR A 362 19.72 -6.43 -10.19
C THR A 362 19.55 -7.53 -11.22
N GLU A 363 18.61 -7.35 -12.14
CA GLU A 363 18.44 -8.24 -13.29
C GLU A 363 18.71 -7.44 -14.55
N LEU A 364 19.82 -7.76 -15.22
CA LEU A 364 20.37 -6.98 -16.33
C LEU A 364 20.30 -7.72 -17.67
N ASP A 365 19.67 -8.90 -17.70
CA ASP A 365 19.54 -9.76 -18.89
C ASP A 365 18.76 -9.08 -20.03
N ASN A 366 17.84 -8.18 -19.67
CA ASN A 366 17.11 -7.33 -20.62
C ASN A 366 17.61 -5.88 -20.54
N PRO A 367 18.51 -5.43 -21.45
CA PRO A 367 19.02 -4.06 -21.43
C PRO A 367 17.95 -2.99 -21.62
N GLN A 368 16.81 -3.35 -22.22
CA GLN A 368 15.68 -2.43 -22.43
C GLN A 368 14.80 -2.26 -21.19
N GLN A 369 14.98 -3.10 -20.18
CA GLN A 369 14.25 -3.01 -18.92
C GLN A 369 15.07 -3.66 -17.80
N PRO A 370 16.17 -3.02 -17.37
CA PRO A 370 16.93 -3.52 -16.23
C PRO A 370 16.07 -3.40 -14.97
N LEU A 371 16.13 -4.41 -14.11
CA LEU A 371 15.36 -4.45 -12.87
C LEU A 371 16.28 -4.22 -11.67
N ILE A 372 15.79 -3.42 -10.73
CA ILE A 372 16.46 -3.07 -9.48
C ILE A 372 15.52 -3.48 -8.35
N ASN A 373 15.88 -4.56 -7.65
CA ASN A 373 15.07 -5.14 -6.58
C ASN A 373 15.54 -4.59 -5.23
N ILE A 374 14.67 -3.86 -4.54
CA ILE A 374 15.00 -3.11 -3.33
C ILE A 374 14.22 -3.65 -2.15
N GLU A 375 14.91 -3.92 -1.05
CA GLU A 375 14.28 -4.19 0.23
C GLU A 375 14.28 -2.92 1.09
N VAL A 376 13.17 -2.68 1.80
CA VAL A 376 13.06 -1.67 2.84
C VAL A 376 12.55 -2.31 4.13
N VAL A 377 13.32 -2.19 5.21
CA VAL A 377 12.97 -2.72 6.54
C VAL A 377 12.60 -1.58 7.47
N ALA A 378 11.38 -1.61 7.98
CA ALA A 378 10.88 -0.68 8.98
C ALA A 378 11.06 -1.26 10.39
N HIS A 379 11.76 -0.53 11.25
CA HIS A 379 11.97 -0.86 12.66
C HIS A 379 11.22 0.11 13.56
N VAL A 380 10.48 -0.43 14.52
CA VAL A 380 9.93 0.35 15.64
C VAL A 380 10.89 0.25 16.81
N THR A 381 11.41 1.40 17.22
CA THR A 381 12.35 1.54 18.33
C THR A 381 11.67 2.27 19.49
N ARG A 382 11.86 1.77 20.71
CA ARG A 382 11.37 2.39 21.96
C ARG A 382 12.55 2.48 22.93
N PRO A 383 13.32 3.58 22.90
CA PRO A 383 14.56 3.72 23.67
C PRO A 383 14.35 3.54 25.18
N GLU A 384 13.26 4.05 25.73
CA GLU A 384 12.89 3.96 27.15
C GLU A 384 12.71 2.51 27.59
N LEU A 385 12.23 1.66 26.68
CA LEU A 385 12.03 0.23 26.89
C LEU A 385 13.24 -0.61 26.42
N ARG A 386 14.30 0.03 25.90
CA ARG A 386 15.47 -0.61 25.29
C ARG A 386 15.10 -1.69 24.27
N ARG A 387 14.10 -1.40 23.44
CA ARG A 387 13.52 -2.35 22.48
C ARG A 387 13.59 -1.82 21.05
N SER A 388 13.99 -2.68 20.12
CA SER A 388 13.98 -2.39 18.68
C SER A 388 13.52 -3.63 17.95
N GLU A 389 12.43 -3.53 17.20
CA GLU A 389 11.79 -4.67 16.54
C GLU A 389 11.48 -4.32 15.08
N VAL A 390 11.64 -5.28 14.17
CA VAL A 390 11.13 -5.16 12.80
C VAL A 390 9.60 -5.12 12.86
N SER A 391 9.02 -4.08 12.28
CA SER A 391 7.57 -3.96 12.09
C SER A 391 7.15 -4.57 10.77
N ASN A 392 7.82 -4.18 9.69
CA ASN A 392 7.48 -4.53 8.32
C ASN A 392 8.72 -4.60 7.46
N THR A 393 8.66 -5.44 6.43
CA THR A 393 9.62 -5.46 5.33
C THR A 393 8.85 -5.28 4.04
N PHE A 394 9.35 -4.44 3.15
CA PHE A 394 8.78 -4.12 1.86
C PHE A 394 9.77 -4.46 0.77
N TYR A 395 9.29 -4.99 -0.34
CA TYR A 395 10.09 -5.29 -1.52
C TYR A 395 9.51 -4.53 -2.70
N PHE A 396 10.35 -3.73 -3.36
CA PHE A 396 9.98 -2.91 -4.50
C PHE A 396 10.88 -3.23 -5.67
N THR A 397 10.29 -3.34 -6.85
CA THR A 397 11.03 -3.51 -8.09
C THR A 397 10.87 -2.26 -8.92
N PHE A 398 12.02 -1.69 -9.28
CA PHE A 398 12.10 -0.54 -10.16
C PHE A 398 12.81 -0.92 -11.45
N SER A 399 12.45 -0.24 -12.53
CA SER A 399 13.35 -0.05 -13.66
C SER A 399 13.74 1.42 -13.73
N VAL A 400 14.23 1.87 -14.87
CA VAL A 400 14.68 3.24 -15.11
C VAL A 400 13.94 3.82 -16.31
N ARG A 401 13.66 5.12 -16.27
CA ARG A 401 13.08 5.81 -17.43
C ARG A 401 14.13 5.94 -18.52
N ASN A 402 13.73 5.67 -19.77
CA ASN A 402 14.58 5.76 -20.96
C ASN A 402 15.92 5.00 -20.84
N PRO A 403 15.89 3.67 -20.70
CA PRO A 403 17.11 2.86 -20.57
C PRO A 403 18.04 3.01 -21.79
N GLU A 404 17.53 3.34 -22.98
CA GLU A 404 18.36 3.62 -24.16
C GLU A 404 19.29 4.84 -24.01
N ALA A 405 19.04 5.73 -23.04
CA ALA A 405 19.93 6.84 -22.70
C ALA A 405 21.22 6.38 -22.00
N MET A 406 21.32 5.10 -21.58
CA MET A 406 22.53 4.49 -21.02
C MET A 406 23.69 4.38 -22.02
N LYS A 407 23.47 4.69 -23.31
CA LYS A 407 24.49 4.67 -24.38
C LYS A 407 25.72 5.56 -24.11
N ASN A 408 25.71 6.39 -23.06
CA ASN A 408 26.82 7.28 -22.68
C ASN A 408 27.71 6.74 -21.53
N GLY A 409 27.78 5.41 -21.33
CA GLY A 409 28.69 4.79 -20.34
C GLY A 409 28.15 4.74 -18.90
N LEU A 410 26.84 4.93 -18.72
CA LEU A 410 26.13 4.72 -17.46
C LEU A 410 25.51 3.31 -17.50
N ASN A 411 26.13 2.36 -16.81
CA ASN A 411 25.59 1.01 -16.61
C ASN A 411 25.03 0.87 -15.19
N ILE A 412 23.87 0.24 -15.05
CA ILE A 412 23.41 -0.21 -13.73
C ILE A 412 24.37 -1.32 -13.27
N ARG A 413 24.88 -1.16 -12.05
CA ARG A 413 25.84 -2.11 -11.48
C ARG A 413 25.15 -3.37 -10.98
N SER A 414 25.87 -4.47 -11.00
CA SER A 414 25.49 -5.69 -10.28
C SER A 414 25.68 -5.50 -8.77
N VAL A 415 24.76 -6.02 -7.97
CA VAL A 415 24.89 -6.00 -6.50
C VAL A 415 25.38 -7.34 -6.00
N VAL A 416 26.41 -7.30 -5.15
CA VAL A 416 27.04 -8.49 -4.58
C VAL A 416 27.01 -8.46 -3.05
N PRO A 417 26.80 -9.61 -2.39
CA PRO A 417 26.81 -9.70 -0.93
C PRO A 417 28.23 -9.73 -0.37
N ALA A 418 28.48 -9.01 0.72
CA ALA A 418 29.74 -9.10 1.47
C ALA A 418 29.75 -10.27 2.48
N THR A 419 28.56 -10.71 2.92
CA THR A 419 28.39 -11.72 3.98
C THR A 419 27.47 -12.86 3.56
N GLU A 420 27.56 -13.99 4.24
CA GLU A 420 26.68 -15.14 3.98
C GLU A 420 25.22 -14.81 4.26
N GLU A 421 24.94 -14.00 5.29
CA GLU A 421 23.62 -13.52 5.63
C GLU A 421 23.00 -12.68 4.51
N GLU A 422 23.79 -11.75 3.92
CA GLU A 422 23.36 -10.97 2.76
C GLU A 422 23.11 -11.86 1.55
N ALA A 423 24.00 -12.83 1.29
CA ALA A 423 23.85 -13.74 0.16
C ALA A 423 22.60 -14.62 0.29
N ARG A 424 22.31 -15.12 1.51
CA ARG A 424 21.08 -15.87 1.80
C ARG A 424 19.84 -15.01 1.60
N ARG A 425 19.84 -13.77 2.08
CA ARG A 425 18.73 -12.81 1.90
C ARG A 425 18.46 -12.53 0.42
N ILE A 426 19.51 -12.42 -0.41
CA ILE A 426 19.37 -12.28 -1.87
C ILE A 426 18.73 -13.54 -2.47
N LEU A 427 19.23 -14.73 -2.14
CA LEU A 427 18.69 -15.99 -2.68
C LEU A 427 17.24 -16.24 -2.29
N GLU A 428 16.91 -16.05 -1.01
CA GLU A 428 15.53 -16.16 -0.50
C GLU A 428 14.61 -15.24 -1.28
N ARG A 429 15.06 -14.02 -1.61
CA ARG A 429 14.30 -13.08 -2.42
C ARG A 429 14.14 -13.56 -3.87
N MET A 430 15.24 -13.91 -4.55
CA MET A 430 15.19 -14.39 -5.93
C MET A 430 14.30 -15.63 -6.10
N ASP A 431 14.25 -16.49 -5.09
CA ASP A 431 13.40 -17.69 -5.10
C ASP A 431 11.93 -17.34 -4.84
N ALA A 432 11.66 -16.35 -3.98
CA ALA A 432 10.32 -15.80 -3.79
C ALA A 432 9.77 -15.17 -5.07
N ASP A 433 10.58 -14.47 -5.85
CA ASP A 433 10.17 -13.85 -7.12
C ASP A 433 9.85 -14.84 -8.24
N LYS A 434 10.40 -16.06 -8.16
CA LYS A 434 10.14 -17.15 -9.12
C LYS A 434 8.93 -18.02 -8.75
N SER A 435 8.38 -17.86 -7.55
CA SER A 435 7.35 -18.71 -6.93
C SER A 435 5.95 -18.10 -7.02
#